data_AF-A0AAW7AGT9-F1
#
_entry.id   AF-A0AAW7AGT9-F1
#
_cell.length_a   1.000
_cell.length_b   1.000
_cell.length_c   1.000
_cell.angle_alpha   90.00
_cell.angle_beta   90.00
_cell.angle_gamma   90.00
#
_symmetry.space_group_name_H-M   'P 1'
#
loop_
_entity.id
_entity.type
_entity.pdbx_description
1 polymer ?
#
loop_
_entity_poly.entity_id
_entity_poly.type
_entity_poly.pdbx_seq_one_letter_code
_entity_poly.pdbx_strand_id
1 'polypeptide(L)'
;MYNIIQFAQTHAHNYKTEKSIFNIITGKKSHQTFFDACSQQLLSLYHSMPNLKYQSFERYFNQFNAQDNSYQNIANHPRHTFDSLTNTFKAIQLLTQTLSNTKHKVYQFVPITQHSTVHQQVKFVYKEIISNQLQDQFIVELTTLFQSMLNKNNTIYIHYYLQGFEESMYTRQQISLIEDIPQEHLFELEFTDLVTLMYEIEHEFNYPLLNKLIVLPSLLNKTEQTYVGLHNGLNFEQLAAQQNVKPNTIDDHILELFIKGYISNYEDYLTHSTYTDFITYYISHRSERLRNYKEMFSDLSYFELKLIIVGIERGEINVTT
;
A
#
# COMPACT_ATOMS: atom_id res chain seq x y z
N MET A 1 -9.57 15.60 -3.70
CA MET A 1 -10.06 14.34 -4.32
C MET A 1 -9.94 14.30 -5.84
N TYR A 2 -10.16 15.43 -6.52
CA TYR A 2 -10.18 15.52 -7.98
C TYR A 2 -8.85 15.09 -8.62
N ASN A 3 -7.72 15.56 -8.08
CA ASN A 3 -6.39 15.31 -8.63
C ASN A 3 -6.01 13.83 -8.53
N ILE A 4 -6.48 13.12 -7.50
CA ILE A 4 -6.29 11.67 -7.35
C ILE A 4 -6.98 10.89 -8.48
N ILE A 5 -8.22 11.27 -8.85
CA ILE A 5 -8.96 10.62 -9.94
C ILE A 5 -8.26 10.88 -11.27
N GLN A 6 -7.82 12.12 -11.51
CA GLN A 6 -7.07 12.48 -12.72
C GLN A 6 -5.73 11.75 -12.80
N PHE A 7 -4.98 11.65 -11.70
CA PHE A 7 -3.74 10.89 -11.62
C PHE A 7 -3.98 9.41 -11.97
N ALA A 8 -5.05 8.81 -11.44
CA ALA A 8 -5.42 7.44 -11.76
C ALA A 8 -5.80 7.28 -13.26
N GLN A 9 -6.42 8.30 -13.85
CA GLN A 9 -6.73 8.32 -15.28
C GLN A 9 -5.48 8.39 -16.17
N THR A 10 -4.46 9.15 -15.78
CA THR A 10 -3.22 9.27 -16.59
C THR A 10 -2.32 8.04 -16.51
N HIS A 11 -2.41 7.25 -15.44
CA HIS A 11 -1.68 6.01 -15.27
C HIS A 11 -2.43 4.78 -15.80
N ALA A 12 -3.73 4.91 -16.04
CA ALA A 12 -4.52 3.80 -16.52
C ALA A 12 -4.11 3.41 -17.95
N HIS A 13 -3.97 2.10 -18.21
CA HIS A 13 -3.68 1.62 -19.56
C HIS A 13 -4.82 1.97 -20.51
N ASN A 14 -4.50 2.32 -21.76
CA ASN A 14 -5.47 2.78 -22.78
C ASN A 14 -6.67 1.84 -23.01
N TYR A 15 -6.52 0.55 -22.72
CA TYR A 15 -7.59 -0.43 -22.89
C TYR A 15 -8.50 -0.61 -21.66
N LYS A 16 -8.20 0.06 -20.54
CA LYS A 16 -8.99 -0.03 -19.31
C LYS A 16 -10.19 0.89 -19.37
N THR A 17 -11.26 0.46 -18.71
CA THR A 17 -12.50 1.22 -18.64
C THR A 17 -12.47 2.15 -17.42
N GLU A 18 -13.27 3.21 -17.47
CA GLU A 18 -13.52 4.10 -16.32
C GLU A 18 -13.97 3.31 -15.09
N LYS A 19 -14.76 2.24 -15.32
CA LYS A 19 -15.20 1.33 -14.26
C LYS A 19 -14.05 0.60 -13.59
N SER A 20 -12.97 0.29 -14.32
CA SER A 20 -11.76 -0.31 -13.77
C SER A 20 -11.08 0.63 -12.78
N ILE A 21 -10.92 1.90 -13.14
CA ILE A 21 -10.34 2.95 -12.28
C ILE A 21 -11.21 3.15 -11.04
N PHE A 22 -12.54 3.25 -11.22
CA PHE A 22 -13.49 3.32 -10.12
C PHE A 22 -13.35 2.14 -9.15
N ASN A 23 -13.21 0.92 -9.67
CA ASN A 23 -13.05 -0.27 -8.84
C ASN A 23 -11.75 -0.26 -8.02
N ILE A 24 -10.65 0.30 -8.56
CA ILE A 24 -9.40 0.49 -7.83
C ILE A 24 -9.61 1.48 -6.68
N ILE A 25 -10.08 2.69 -7.00
CA ILE A 25 -10.25 3.78 -6.03
C ILE A 25 -11.22 3.39 -4.89
N THR A 26 -12.29 2.69 -5.21
CA THR A 26 -13.28 2.22 -4.22
C THR A 26 -12.90 0.91 -3.53
N GLY A 27 -11.83 0.24 -3.97
CA GLY A 27 -11.33 -0.97 -3.31
C GLY A 27 -12.17 -2.23 -3.56
N LYS A 28 -12.67 -2.44 -4.79
CA LYS A 28 -13.37 -3.68 -5.16
C LYS A 28 -12.46 -4.88 -4.93
N LYS A 29 -12.80 -5.68 -3.92
CA LYS A 29 -12.08 -6.89 -3.48
C LYS A 29 -12.13 -8.02 -4.52
N SER A 30 -11.26 -7.97 -5.53
CA SER A 30 -11.07 -9.05 -6.49
C SER A 30 -9.62 -9.10 -6.98
N HIS A 31 -9.11 -10.29 -7.29
CA HIS A 31 -7.76 -10.49 -7.79
C HIS A 31 -7.44 -9.62 -9.02
N GLN A 32 -8.41 -9.47 -9.93
CA GLN A 32 -8.25 -8.59 -11.10
C GLN A 32 -8.03 -7.13 -10.70
N THR A 33 -8.80 -6.60 -9.73
CA THR A 33 -8.61 -5.22 -9.27
C THR A 33 -7.24 -5.03 -8.63
N PHE A 34 -6.78 -5.99 -7.81
CA PHE A 34 -5.46 -5.92 -7.18
C PHE A 34 -4.34 -5.94 -8.23
N PHE A 35 -4.43 -6.87 -9.19
CA PHE A 35 -3.49 -6.94 -10.29
C PHE A 35 -3.47 -5.65 -11.10
N ASP A 36 -4.65 -5.11 -11.45
CA ASP A 36 -4.77 -3.87 -12.20
C ASP A 36 -4.22 -2.66 -11.42
N ALA A 37 -4.44 -2.60 -10.11
CA ALA A 37 -3.88 -1.54 -9.27
C ALA A 37 -2.35 -1.64 -9.23
N CYS A 38 -1.79 -2.84 -9.10
CA CYS A 38 -0.35 -3.06 -9.11
C CYS A 38 0.26 -2.74 -10.49
N SER A 39 -0.28 -3.32 -11.57
CA SER A 39 0.29 -3.24 -12.91
C SER A 39 0.28 -1.82 -13.48
N GLN A 40 -0.60 -0.95 -12.98
CA GLN A 40 -0.73 0.44 -13.41
C GLN A 40 -0.10 1.42 -12.41
N GLN A 41 0.66 0.94 -11.43
CA GLN A 41 1.24 1.77 -10.36
C GLN A 41 0.17 2.62 -9.64
N LEU A 42 -0.98 2.02 -9.33
CA LEU A 42 -2.10 2.66 -8.61
C LEU A 42 -2.39 1.96 -7.27
N LEU A 43 -1.44 1.17 -6.76
CA LEU A 43 -1.66 0.36 -5.58
C LEU A 43 -1.98 1.21 -4.35
N SER A 44 -1.28 2.34 -4.13
CA SER A 44 -1.57 3.23 -3.01
C SER A 44 -2.91 3.97 -3.11
N LEU A 45 -3.54 4.00 -4.28
CA LEU A 45 -4.90 4.50 -4.45
C LEU A 45 -5.97 3.44 -4.24
N TYR A 46 -5.59 2.17 -4.20
CA TYR A 46 -6.52 1.08 -3.94
C TYR A 46 -7.22 1.34 -2.61
N HIS A 47 -8.55 1.42 -2.65
CA HIS A 47 -9.40 1.68 -1.48
C HIS A 47 -9.19 3.06 -0.80
N SER A 48 -8.67 4.05 -1.54
CA SER A 48 -8.53 5.43 -1.03
C SER A 48 -9.86 6.16 -0.83
N MET A 49 -10.90 5.81 -1.58
CA MET A 49 -12.23 6.45 -1.48
C MET A 49 -13.37 5.41 -1.49
N PRO A 50 -13.52 4.56 -0.45
CA PRO A 50 -14.52 3.49 -0.41
C PRO A 50 -15.96 3.95 -0.59
N ASN A 51 -16.26 5.16 -0.12
CA ASN A 51 -17.61 5.70 -0.12
C ASN A 51 -17.95 6.51 -1.38
N LEU A 52 -17.02 6.62 -2.34
CA LEU A 52 -17.23 7.37 -3.58
C LEU A 52 -18.35 6.72 -4.41
N LYS A 53 -19.38 7.50 -4.72
CA LYS A 53 -20.47 7.07 -5.59
C LYS A 53 -20.05 7.17 -7.05
N TYR A 54 -20.53 6.24 -7.88
CA TYR A 54 -20.16 6.18 -9.29
C TYR A 54 -20.50 7.46 -10.06
N GLN A 55 -21.68 8.04 -9.82
CA GLN A 55 -22.09 9.32 -10.45
C GLN A 55 -21.14 10.48 -10.11
N SER A 56 -20.69 10.56 -8.85
CA SER A 56 -19.71 11.56 -8.44
C SER A 56 -18.35 11.32 -9.11
N PHE A 57 -17.92 10.05 -9.18
CA PHE A 57 -16.71 9.65 -9.90
C PHE A 57 -16.77 10.06 -11.37
N GLU A 58 -17.85 9.73 -12.09
CA GLU A 58 -18.01 10.09 -13.50
C GLU A 58 -17.95 11.61 -13.71
N ARG A 59 -18.53 12.40 -12.79
CA ARG A 59 -18.45 13.86 -12.86
C ARG A 59 -17.00 14.34 -12.79
N TYR A 60 -16.21 13.83 -11.85
CA TYR A 60 -14.80 14.22 -11.72
C TYR A 60 -13.95 13.70 -12.89
N PHE A 61 -14.23 12.47 -13.33
CA PHE A 61 -13.54 11.84 -14.46
C PHE A 61 -13.74 12.63 -15.76
N ASN A 62 -14.97 13.05 -16.06
CA ASN A 62 -15.30 13.82 -17.26
C ASN A 62 -14.82 15.28 -17.22
N GLN A 63 -14.47 15.79 -16.03
CA GLN A 63 -13.94 17.14 -15.87
C GLN A 63 -12.44 17.22 -16.18
N PHE A 64 -11.78 16.11 -16.55
CA PHE A 64 -10.36 16.06 -16.84
C PHE A 64 -9.90 17.22 -17.74
N ASN A 65 -9.04 18.07 -17.19
CA ASN A 65 -8.48 19.21 -17.90
C ASN A 65 -6.96 19.01 -17.99
N ALA A 66 -6.48 18.64 -19.18
CA ALA A 66 -5.06 18.38 -19.43
C ALA A 66 -4.16 19.63 -19.27
N GLN A 67 -4.74 20.83 -19.16
CA GLN A 67 -3.99 22.06 -18.88
C GLN A 67 -3.75 22.27 -17.38
N ASP A 68 -4.52 21.61 -16.52
CA ASP A 68 -4.36 21.63 -15.07
C ASP A 68 -3.40 20.50 -14.67
N ASN A 69 -2.13 20.84 -14.48
CA ASN A 69 -1.08 19.86 -14.13
C ASN A 69 -1.04 19.50 -12.64
N SER A 70 -2.00 19.95 -11.82
CA SER A 70 -1.99 19.70 -10.38
C SER A 70 -2.02 18.20 -10.02
N TYR A 71 -2.58 17.34 -10.88
CA TYR A 71 -2.54 15.88 -10.72
C TYR A 71 -1.13 15.29 -10.75
N GLN A 72 -0.15 15.96 -11.36
CA GLN A 72 1.24 15.48 -11.42
C GLN A 72 1.92 15.49 -10.06
N ASN A 73 1.37 16.25 -9.09
CA ASN A 73 1.90 16.34 -7.73
C ASN A 73 1.34 15.26 -6.79
N ILE A 74 0.44 14.38 -7.26
CA ILE A 74 -0.05 13.27 -6.44
C ILE A 74 1.07 12.24 -6.28
N ALA A 75 1.52 12.08 -5.04
CA ALA A 75 2.49 11.04 -4.70
C ALA A 75 1.87 9.65 -4.81
N ASN A 76 2.68 8.64 -5.12
CA ASN A 76 2.22 7.27 -5.27
C ASN A 76 3.21 6.30 -4.63
N HIS A 77 2.72 5.14 -4.17
CA HIS A 77 3.56 4.09 -3.62
C HIS A 77 3.27 2.76 -4.33
N PRO A 78 4.27 2.11 -4.96
CA PRO A 78 4.05 0.92 -5.79
C PRO A 78 3.74 -0.33 -4.97
N ARG A 79 4.18 -0.38 -3.71
CA ARG A 79 4.12 -1.60 -2.89
C ARG A 79 2.99 -1.68 -1.86
N HIS A 80 2.38 -0.55 -1.50
CA HIS A 80 1.47 -0.46 -0.36
C HIS A 80 0.15 0.16 -0.78
N THR A 81 -0.95 -0.40 -0.28
CA THR A 81 -2.31 0.13 -0.48
C THR A 81 -2.60 1.31 0.45
N PHE A 82 -3.65 2.10 0.16
CA PHE A 82 -4.10 3.16 1.05
C PHE A 82 -4.35 2.67 2.49
N ASP A 83 -4.95 1.49 2.64
CA ASP A 83 -5.19 0.88 3.95
C ASP A 83 -3.88 0.59 4.69
N SER A 84 -2.85 0.12 3.98
CA SER A 84 -1.53 -0.14 4.57
C SER A 84 -0.85 1.15 4.99
N LEU A 85 -0.89 2.18 4.15
CA LEU A 85 -0.35 3.51 4.48
C LEU A 85 -1.01 4.06 5.75
N THR A 86 -2.35 4.07 5.78
CA THR A 86 -3.11 4.63 6.91
C THR A 86 -2.98 3.80 8.18
N ASN A 87 -2.97 2.46 8.09
CA ASN A 87 -2.83 1.60 9.26
C ASN A 87 -1.41 1.59 9.83
N THR A 88 -0.39 1.75 8.97
CA THR A 88 0.99 1.98 9.40
C THR A 88 1.11 3.28 10.18
N PHE A 89 0.51 4.37 9.68
CA PHE A 89 0.49 5.62 10.44
C PHE A 89 -0.28 5.48 11.76
N LYS A 90 -1.42 4.77 11.79
CA LYS A 90 -2.12 4.45 13.05
C LYS A 90 -1.27 3.64 14.03
N ALA A 91 -0.40 2.77 13.54
CA ALA A 91 0.53 2.03 14.38
C ALA A 91 1.55 2.97 15.03
N ILE A 92 2.11 3.91 14.27
CA ILE A 92 2.98 4.97 14.78
C ILE A 92 2.24 5.82 15.81
N GLN A 93 1.03 6.30 15.50
CA GLN A 93 0.21 7.09 16.42
C GLN A 93 -0.07 6.35 17.73
N LEU A 94 -0.47 5.07 17.65
CA LEU A 94 -0.78 4.26 18.83
C LEU A 94 0.47 3.97 19.66
N LEU A 95 1.63 3.71 19.05
CA LEU A 95 2.87 3.53 19.78
C LEU A 95 3.33 4.82 20.45
N THR A 96 3.25 5.96 19.76
CA THR A 96 3.52 7.30 20.33
C THR A 96 2.62 7.57 21.53
N GLN A 97 1.31 7.36 21.40
CA GLN A 97 0.36 7.50 22.50
C GLN A 97 0.74 6.59 23.67
N THR A 98 1.08 5.34 23.39
CA THR A 98 1.41 4.33 24.41
C THR A 98 2.67 4.73 25.17
N LEU A 99 3.76 5.06 24.48
CA LEU A 99 5.03 5.43 25.11
C LEU A 99 4.92 6.76 25.88
N SER A 100 4.15 7.71 25.35
CA SER A 100 3.88 8.98 26.04
C SER A 100 3.14 8.72 27.36
N ASN A 101 2.04 7.95 27.36
CA ASN A 101 1.28 7.66 28.58
C ASN A 101 2.08 6.83 29.59
N THR A 102 2.80 5.79 29.15
CA THR A 102 3.56 4.93 30.07
C THR A 102 4.74 5.65 30.70
N LYS A 103 5.38 6.60 29.99
CA LYS A 103 6.40 7.50 30.55
C LYS A 103 5.85 8.32 31.73
N HIS A 104 4.56 8.69 31.67
CA HIS A 104 3.84 9.38 32.75
C HIS A 104 3.16 8.42 33.75
N LYS A 105 3.49 7.13 33.72
CA LYS A 105 2.93 6.07 34.60
C LYS A 105 1.40 5.90 34.45
N VAL A 106 0.84 6.30 33.30
CA VAL A 106 -0.55 6.04 32.94
C VAL A 106 -0.61 4.82 32.04
N TYR A 107 -1.23 3.74 32.55
CA TYR A 107 -1.35 2.47 31.84
C TYR A 107 -2.77 2.18 31.34
N GLN A 108 -3.72 3.05 31.68
CA GLN A 108 -5.12 2.92 31.33
C GLN A 108 -5.54 4.17 30.55
N PHE A 109 -5.64 4.01 29.23
CA PHE A 109 -6.03 5.08 28.30
C PHE A 109 -6.84 4.47 27.16
N VAL A 110 -7.62 5.31 26.47
CA VAL A 110 -8.38 4.88 25.29
C VAL A 110 -7.44 4.90 24.07
N PRO A 111 -7.23 3.76 23.39
CA PRO A 111 -6.33 3.70 22.24
C PRO A 111 -6.90 4.48 21.05
N ILE A 112 -6.02 5.14 20.28
CA ILE A 112 -6.41 5.95 19.11
C ILE A 112 -7.14 5.18 18.00
N THR A 113 -6.98 3.85 17.97
CA THR A 113 -7.56 2.97 16.97
C THR A 113 -8.08 1.70 17.63
N GLN A 114 -9.10 1.09 17.04
CA GLN A 114 -9.63 -0.23 17.44
C GLN A 114 -9.17 -1.35 16.49
N HIS A 115 -8.29 -1.05 15.53
CA HIS A 115 -7.87 -2.02 14.52
C HIS A 115 -6.97 -3.10 15.14
N SER A 116 -7.40 -4.36 15.09
CA SER A 116 -6.73 -5.49 15.74
C SER A 116 -5.31 -5.72 15.21
N THR A 117 -5.10 -5.68 13.89
CA THR A 117 -3.76 -5.83 13.29
C THR A 117 -2.80 -4.73 13.75
N VAL A 118 -3.27 -3.47 13.82
CA VAL A 118 -2.47 -2.36 14.34
C VAL A 118 -2.09 -2.60 15.80
N HIS A 119 -3.02 -3.07 16.63
CA HIS A 119 -2.73 -3.42 18.02
C HIS A 119 -1.70 -4.53 18.15
N GLN A 120 -1.79 -5.58 17.33
CA GLN A 120 -0.83 -6.68 17.32
C GLN A 120 0.57 -6.17 16.98
N GLN A 121 0.68 -5.35 15.92
CA GLN A 121 1.96 -4.79 15.51
C GLN A 121 2.58 -3.90 16.59
N VAL A 122 1.78 -2.99 17.17
CA VAL A 122 2.26 -2.09 18.23
C VAL A 122 2.67 -2.86 19.48
N LYS A 123 1.93 -3.91 19.89
CA LYS A 123 2.31 -4.75 21.03
C LYS A 123 3.65 -5.46 20.80
N PHE A 124 3.89 -5.93 19.58
CA PHE A 124 5.15 -6.57 19.21
C PHE A 124 6.33 -5.59 19.37
N VAL A 125 6.24 -4.42 18.74
CA VAL A 125 7.31 -3.40 18.81
C VAL A 125 7.46 -2.81 20.21
N TYR A 126 6.36 -2.55 20.91
CA TYR A 126 6.38 -2.06 22.30
C TYR A 126 7.13 -3.01 23.24
N LYS A 127 6.90 -4.33 23.11
CA LYS A 127 7.61 -5.33 23.92
C LYS A 127 9.12 -5.24 23.70
N GLU A 128 9.56 -5.13 22.45
CA GLU A 128 10.97 -4.97 22.11
C GLU A 128 11.56 -3.69 22.71
N ILE A 129 10.84 -2.57 22.58
CA ILE A 129 11.27 -1.26 23.12
C ILE A 129 11.46 -1.34 24.64
N ILE A 130 10.52 -1.92 25.37
CA ILE A 130 10.63 -2.03 26.84
C ILE A 130 11.74 -2.99 27.25
N SER A 131 11.87 -4.14 26.59
CA SER A 131 12.89 -5.14 26.93
C SER A 131 14.32 -4.62 26.70
N ASN A 132 14.52 -3.77 25.69
CA ASN A 132 15.84 -3.27 25.30
C ASN A 132 16.07 -1.78 25.64
N GLN A 133 15.14 -1.14 26.35
CA GLN A 133 15.21 0.29 26.73
C GLN A 133 15.38 1.25 25.52
N LEU A 134 14.60 1.03 24.46
CA LEU A 134 14.73 1.76 23.18
C LEU A 134 13.79 2.97 23.06
N GLN A 135 13.30 3.53 24.17
CA GLN A 135 12.35 4.63 24.15
C GLN A 135 12.95 5.89 23.52
N ASP A 136 14.20 6.23 23.87
CA ASP A 136 14.89 7.39 23.32
C ASP A 136 15.20 7.21 21.83
N GLN A 137 15.53 5.97 21.41
CA GLN A 137 15.70 5.65 20.01
C GLN A 137 14.41 5.86 19.21
N PHE A 138 13.26 5.42 19.73
CA PHE A 138 11.97 5.68 19.08
C PHE A 138 11.70 7.17 18.92
N ILE A 139 12.00 8.00 19.93
CA ILE A 139 11.82 9.46 19.85
C ILE A 139 12.73 10.05 18.76
N VAL A 140 13.99 9.59 18.68
CA VAL A 140 14.92 10.01 17.64
C VAL A 140 14.38 9.63 16.25
N GLU A 141 14.02 8.36 16.03
CA GLU A 141 13.46 7.90 14.75
C GLU A 141 12.21 8.71 14.34
N LEU A 142 11.28 8.93 15.27
CA LEU A 142 10.06 9.70 15.00
C LEU A 142 10.38 11.15 14.63
N THR A 143 11.30 11.80 15.36
CA THR A 143 11.69 13.19 15.10
C THR A 143 12.41 13.30 13.76
N THR A 144 13.34 12.39 13.46
CA THR A 144 14.06 12.33 12.19
C THR A 144 13.11 12.08 11.02
N LEU A 145 12.13 11.19 11.18
CA LEU A 145 11.11 10.94 10.17
C LEU A 145 10.36 12.23 9.80
N PHE A 146 9.79 12.92 10.79
CA PHE A 146 9.02 14.14 10.52
C PHE A 146 9.89 15.28 9.96
N GLN A 147 11.16 15.38 10.36
CA GLN A 147 12.11 16.31 9.75
C GLN A 147 12.41 15.96 8.28
N SER A 148 12.64 14.69 7.97
CA SER A 148 12.87 14.24 6.59
C SER A 148 11.65 14.50 5.70
N MET A 149 10.45 14.17 6.22
CA MET A 149 9.19 14.46 5.52
C MET A 149 8.98 15.95 5.28
N LEU A 150 9.26 16.81 6.27
CA LEU A 150 9.17 18.26 6.11
C LEU A 150 10.11 18.76 5.01
N ASN A 151 11.35 18.23 4.95
CA ASN A 151 12.30 18.59 3.90
C ASN A 151 11.86 18.13 2.49
N LYS A 152 11.17 16.99 2.38
CA LYS A 152 10.68 16.44 1.11
C LYS A 152 9.38 17.10 0.63
N ASN A 153 8.45 17.37 1.54
CA ASN A 153 7.10 17.85 1.22
C ASN A 153 6.94 19.38 1.40
N ASN A 154 7.95 20.08 1.92
CA ASN A 154 7.95 21.48 2.37
C ASN A 154 7.01 21.78 3.56
N THR A 155 5.87 21.11 3.65
CA THR A 155 4.89 21.21 4.72
C THR A 155 4.31 19.82 4.98
N ILE A 156 3.99 19.53 6.24
CA ILE A 156 3.45 18.25 6.68
C ILE A 156 2.20 18.52 7.52
N TYR A 157 1.16 17.73 7.32
CA TYR A 157 -0.14 17.88 7.98
C TYR A 157 -0.44 16.72 8.91
N ILE A 158 0.11 15.53 8.64
CA ILE A 158 -0.20 14.35 9.46
C ILE A 158 0.32 14.46 10.90
N HIS A 159 1.24 15.38 11.19
CA HIS A 159 1.75 15.63 12.54
C HIS A 159 0.65 16.09 13.53
N TYR A 160 -0.39 16.79 13.04
CA TYR A 160 -1.55 17.20 13.83
C TYR A 160 -2.35 16.02 14.40
N TYR A 161 -2.17 14.82 13.84
CA TYR A 161 -2.87 13.62 14.28
C TYR A 161 -2.12 12.83 15.36
N LEU A 162 -0.95 13.29 15.82
CA LEU A 162 -0.29 12.69 16.96
C LEU A 162 -1.02 13.05 18.25
N GLN A 163 -1.07 12.11 19.19
CA GLN A 163 -1.62 12.32 20.52
C GLN A 163 -0.79 11.59 21.57
N GLY A 164 -0.83 12.07 22.81
CA GLY A 164 0.02 11.61 23.89
C GLY A 164 -0.66 11.71 25.25
N PHE A 165 0.14 11.71 26.30
CA PHE A 165 -0.32 12.03 27.65
C PHE A 165 -0.82 13.48 27.68
N GLU A 166 -2.06 13.67 28.13
CA GLU A 166 -2.76 14.97 28.23
C GLU A 166 -2.89 15.79 26.94
N GLU A 167 -2.38 15.30 25.82
CA GLU A 167 -2.48 15.95 24.52
C GLU A 167 -3.35 15.18 23.53
N SER A 168 -4.39 15.86 23.02
CA SER A 168 -5.36 15.30 22.08
C SER A 168 -5.00 15.63 20.63
N MET A 169 -5.29 14.71 19.71
CA MET A 169 -5.14 14.98 18.27
C MET A 169 -6.18 15.97 17.75
N TYR A 170 -5.87 16.61 16.62
CA TYR A 170 -6.82 17.43 15.88
C TYR A 170 -7.71 16.60 14.94
N THR A 171 -8.86 17.16 14.60
CA THR A 171 -9.72 16.68 13.50
C THR A 171 -9.32 17.33 12.19
N ARG A 172 -9.58 16.66 11.04
CA ARG A 172 -9.34 17.25 9.71
C ARG A 172 -10.06 18.60 9.53
N GLN A 173 -11.25 18.76 10.12
CA GLN A 173 -11.97 20.03 10.10
C GLN A 173 -11.21 21.13 10.86
N GLN A 174 -10.64 20.83 12.02
CA GLN A 174 -9.82 21.80 12.75
C GLN A 174 -8.55 22.17 11.97
N ILE A 175 -7.86 21.19 11.39
CA ILE A 175 -6.65 21.44 10.58
C ILE A 175 -7.00 22.28 9.35
N SER A 176 -8.10 21.97 8.68
CA SER A 176 -8.62 22.75 7.55
C SER A 176 -8.84 24.22 7.91
N LEU A 177 -9.30 24.51 9.13
CA LEU A 177 -9.47 25.88 9.62
C LEU A 177 -8.16 26.54 10.05
N ILE A 178 -7.23 25.79 10.65
CA ILE A 178 -5.92 26.28 11.10
C ILE A 178 -5.05 26.67 9.89
N GLU A 179 -5.03 25.82 8.87
CA GLU A 179 -4.19 25.97 7.68
C GLU A 179 -4.86 26.77 6.56
N ASP A 180 -6.16 27.10 6.70
CA ASP A 180 -6.98 27.72 5.65
C ASP A 180 -7.00 26.90 4.34
N ILE A 181 -7.10 25.57 4.48
CA ILE A 181 -7.09 24.62 3.36
C ILE A 181 -8.42 23.86 3.32
N PRO A 182 -9.14 23.82 2.18
CA PRO A 182 -10.34 22.99 2.05
C PRO A 182 -10.06 21.51 2.35
N GLN A 183 -10.94 20.85 3.11
CA GLN A 183 -10.75 19.45 3.54
C GLN A 183 -10.47 18.47 2.38
N GLU A 184 -11.03 18.71 1.20
CA GLU A 184 -10.80 17.87 0.01
C GLU A 184 -9.37 17.96 -0.54
N HIS A 185 -8.74 19.14 -0.43
CA HIS A 185 -7.34 19.37 -0.81
C HIS A 185 -6.41 18.91 0.31
N LEU A 186 -6.77 19.16 1.57
CA LEU A 186 -6.04 18.65 2.72
C LEU A 186 -5.92 17.11 2.70
N PHE A 187 -6.97 16.41 2.25
CA PHE A 187 -6.89 14.95 2.04
C PHE A 187 -5.81 14.53 1.04
N GLU A 188 -5.60 15.30 -0.05
CA GLU A 188 -4.55 15.00 -1.03
C GLU A 188 -3.16 15.24 -0.43
N LEU A 189 -2.99 16.31 0.36
CA LEU A 189 -1.75 16.62 1.05
C LEU A 189 -1.41 15.57 2.12
N GLU A 190 -2.41 15.15 2.91
CA GLU A 190 -2.26 14.04 3.86
C GLU A 190 -1.90 12.73 3.17
N PHE A 191 -2.47 12.45 2.00
CA PHE A 191 -2.13 11.28 1.21
C PHE A 191 -0.66 11.32 0.77
N THR A 192 -0.18 12.48 0.30
CA THR A 192 1.24 12.70 -0.01
C THR A 192 2.12 12.48 1.20
N ASP A 193 1.76 12.99 2.38
CA ASP A 193 2.48 12.73 3.63
C ASP A 193 2.56 11.23 3.96
N LEU A 194 1.45 10.51 3.83
CA LEU A 194 1.42 9.06 4.09
C LEU A 194 2.32 8.27 3.13
N VAL A 195 2.37 8.67 1.85
CA VAL A 195 3.28 8.07 0.86
C VAL A 195 4.74 8.37 1.22
N THR A 196 5.08 9.62 1.51
CA THR A 196 6.44 10.01 1.92
C THR A 196 6.88 9.29 3.19
N LEU A 197 5.99 9.20 4.19
CA LEU A 197 6.22 8.45 5.42
C LEU A 197 6.56 7.00 5.14
N MET A 198 5.81 6.34 4.26
CA MET A 198 6.04 4.93 3.93
C MET A 198 7.39 4.72 3.25
N TYR A 199 7.74 5.56 2.27
CA TYR A 199 9.06 5.49 1.63
C TYR A 199 10.22 5.68 2.62
N GLU A 200 10.08 6.57 3.60
CA GLU A 200 11.10 6.76 4.65
C GLU A 200 11.29 5.48 5.47
N ILE A 201 10.23 5.00 6.09
CA ILE A 201 10.32 3.91 7.07
C ILE A 201 10.64 2.55 6.44
N GLU A 202 10.49 2.39 5.12
CA GLU A 202 10.98 1.20 4.41
C GLU A 202 12.51 1.06 4.47
N HIS A 203 13.25 2.14 4.74
CA HIS A 203 14.69 2.08 4.99
C HIS A 203 14.99 1.59 6.42
N GLU A 204 14.91 0.28 6.64
CA GLU A 204 15.09 -0.38 7.95
C GLU A 204 16.36 0.07 8.69
N PHE A 205 17.47 0.28 7.99
CA PHE A 205 18.72 0.75 8.61
C PHE A 205 18.57 2.12 9.29
N ASN A 206 17.78 3.03 8.72
CA ASN A 206 17.55 4.37 9.27
C ASN A 206 16.42 4.38 10.30
N TYR A 207 15.45 3.48 10.16
CA TYR A 207 14.23 3.44 10.97
C TYR A 207 13.91 2.03 11.50
N PRO A 208 14.82 1.39 12.26
CA PRO A 208 14.66 -0.01 12.65
C PRO A 208 13.45 -0.29 13.57
N LEU A 209 12.94 0.71 14.31
CA LEU A 209 11.71 0.56 15.10
C LEU A 209 10.47 0.93 14.28
N LEU A 210 10.50 2.02 13.50
CA LEU A 210 9.34 2.45 12.72
C LEU A 210 9.06 1.52 11.52
N ASN A 211 10.09 0.94 10.91
CA ASN A 211 9.95 -0.08 9.87
C ASN A 211 9.11 -1.27 10.36
N LYS A 212 9.33 -1.70 11.61
CA LYS A 212 8.56 -2.77 12.25
C LYS A 212 7.11 -2.38 12.53
N LEU A 213 6.68 -1.14 12.30
CA LEU A 213 5.28 -0.72 12.43
C LEU A 213 4.52 -0.77 11.11
N ILE A 214 5.17 -1.15 9.99
CA ILE A 214 4.50 -1.34 8.70
C ILE A 214 3.40 -2.39 8.85
N VAL A 215 2.17 -2.01 8.54
CA VAL A 215 0.99 -2.88 8.55
C VAL A 215 0.63 -3.25 7.13
N LEU A 216 0.77 -4.53 6.78
CA LEU A 216 0.40 -5.04 5.46
C LEU A 216 -1.12 -5.05 5.26
N PRO A 217 -1.61 -4.95 4.00
CA PRO A 217 -3.04 -5.00 3.71
C PRO A 217 -3.63 -6.38 4.05
N SER A 218 -4.82 -6.44 4.65
CA SER A 218 -5.47 -7.71 4.99
C SER A 218 -5.70 -8.59 3.76
N LEU A 219 -5.45 -9.90 3.89
CA LEU A 219 -5.70 -10.89 2.85
C LEU A 219 -7.20 -11.22 2.73
N LEU A 220 -7.61 -11.68 1.56
CA LEU A 220 -8.88 -12.41 1.43
C LEU A 220 -8.79 -13.74 2.19
N ASN A 221 -9.89 -14.18 2.81
CA ASN A 221 -9.91 -15.40 3.65
C ASN A 221 -9.35 -16.64 2.94
N LYS A 222 -9.62 -16.79 1.62
CA LYS A 222 -9.10 -17.92 0.83
C LYS A 222 -7.61 -17.80 0.55
N THR A 223 -7.13 -16.57 0.31
CA THR A 223 -5.72 -16.27 0.17
C THR A 223 -4.96 -16.49 1.48
N GLU A 224 -5.54 -16.14 2.63
CA GLU A 224 -4.99 -16.42 3.95
C GLU A 224 -4.86 -17.93 4.20
N GLN A 225 -5.86 -18.73 3.82
CA GLN A 225 -5.78 -20.20 3.86
C GLN A 225 -4.65 -20.74 2.97
N THR A 226 -4.47 -20.18 1.77
CA THR A 226 -3.34 -20.51 0.89
C THR A 226 -2.01 -20.19 1.57
N TYR A 227 -1.87 -19.00 2.15
CA TYR A 227 -0.63 -18.59 2.83
C TYR A 227 -0.25 -19.54 3.98
N VAL A 228 -1.21 -19.89 4.83
CA VAL A 228 -0.99 -20.85 5.93
C VAL A 228 -0.61 -22.23 5.36
N GLY A 229 -1.27 -22.68 4.30
CA GLY A 229 -0.97 -23.96 3.66
C GLY A 229 0.44 -24.02 3.06
N LEU A 230 0.90 -22.94 2.42
CA LEU A 230 2.27 -22.82 1.89
C LEU A 230 3.31 -22.92 3.01
N HIS A 231 3.09 -22.21 4.13
CA HIS A 231 3.96 -22.31 5.32
C HIS A 231 4.00 -23.70 5.94
N ASN A 232 2.94 -24.50 5.75
CA ASN A 232 2.87 -25.90 6.16
C ASN A 232 3.45 -26.87 5.11
N GLY A 233 4.04 -26.39 4.02
CA GLY A 233 4.67 -27.20 2.98
C GLY A 233 3.71 -27.87 2.00
N LEU A 234 2.46 -27.39 1.89
CA LEU A 234 1.51 -27.91 0.90
C LEU A 234 1.85 -27.43 -0.51
N ASN A 235 1.70 -28.34 -1.49
CA ASN A 235 1.85 -28.01 -2.90
C ASN A 235 0.54 -27.48 -3.52
N PHE A 236 0.61 -27.00 -4.77
CA PHE A 236 -0.51 -26.39 -5.48
C PHE A 236 -1.74 -27.29 -5.61
N GLU A 237 -1.55 -28.57 -5.94
CA GLU A 237 -2.66 -29.51 -6.08
C GLU A 237 -3.35 -29.77 -4.73
N GLN A 238 -2.57 -29.89 -3.66
CA GLN A 238 -3.07 -30.06 -2.30
C GLN A 238 -3.84 -28.81 -1.84
N LEU A 239 -3.34 -27.61 -2.11
CA LEU A 239 -4.00 -26.35 -1.79
C LEU A 239 -5.34 -26.20 -2.55
N ALA A 240 -5.35 -26.53 -3.84
CA ALA A 240 -6.55 -26.49 -4.68
C ALA A 240 -7.60 -27.49 -4.18
N ALA A 241 -7.19 -28.72 -3.87
CA ALA A 241 -8.05 -29.76 -3.33
C ALA A 241 -8.64 -29.39 -1.96
N GLN A 242 -7.81 -28.90 -1.03
CA GLN A 242 -8.24 -28.50 0.31
C GLN A 242 -9.29 -27.38 0.27
N GLN A 243 -9.16 -26.44 -0.67
CA GLN A 243 -10.07 -25.30 -0.79
C GLN A 243 -11.24 -25.54 -1.73
N ASN A 244 -11.28 -26.68 -2.42
CA ASN A 244 -12.25 -27.05 -3.46
C ASN A 244 -12.31 -26.00 -4.59
N VAL A 245 -11.15 -25.63 -5.12
CA VAL A 245 -10.99 -24.65 -6.21
C VAL A 245 -10.11 -25.22 -7.33
N LYS A 246 -10.10 -24.56 -8.48
CA LYS A 246 -9.19 -24.93 -9.58
C LYS A 246 -7.77 -24.47 -9.27
N PRO A 247 -6.73 -25.11 -9.82
CA PRO A 247 -5.34 -24.66 -9.68
C PRO A 247 -5.14 -23.17 -10.03
N ASN A 248 -5.76 -22.69 -11.11
CA ASN A 248 -5.69 -21.28 -11.51
C ASN A 248 -6.25 -20.29 -10.46
N THR A 249 -7.08 -20.76 -9.53
CA THR A 249 -7.56 -19.93 -8.41
C THR A 249 -6.49 -19.81 -7.33
N ILE A 250 -5.67 -20.84 -7.13
CA ILE A 250 -4.51 -20.78 -6.25
C ILE A 250 -3.45 -19.82 -6.82
N ASP A 251 -3.25 -19.81 -8.14
CA ASP A 251 -2.39 -18.82 -8.82
C ASP A 251 -2.81 -17.38 -8.46
N ASP A 252 -4.11 -17.08 -8.52
CA ASP A 252 -4.66 -15.76 -8.16
C ASP A 252 -4.44 -15.43 -6.67
N HIS A 253 -4.57 -16.42 -5.77
CA HIS A 253 -4.27 -16.23 -4.34
C HIS A 253 -2.79 -15.89 -4.12
N ILE A 254 -1.88 -16.65 -4.76
CA ILE A 254 -0.44 -16.44 -4.65
C ILE A 254 -0.06 -15.07 -5.21
N LEU A 255 -0.65 -14.67 -6.33
CA LEU A 255 -0.45 -13.34 -6.89
C LEU A 255 -0.89 -12.24 -5.91
N GLU A 256 -2.00 -12.40 -5.20
CA GLU A 256 -2.39 -11.47 -4.14
C GLU A 256 -1.35 -11.40 -3.01
N LEU A 257 -0.73 -12.52 -2.61
CA LEU A 257 0.32 -12.53 -1.60
C LEU A 257 1.53 -11.70 -2.02
N PHE A 258 1.97 -11.81 -3.28
CA PHE A 258 3.03 -10.96 -3.84
C PHE A 258 2.62 -9.49 -3.87
N ILE A 259 1.43 -9.19 -4.42
CA ILE A 259 0.92 -7.81 -4.51
C ILE A 259 0.81 -7.14 -3.14
N LYS A 260 0.49 -7.90 -2.08
CA LYS A 260 0.35 -7.37 -0.71
C LYS A 260 1.61 -7.50 0.14
N GLY A 261 2.72 -7.98 -0.43
CA GLY A 261 4.02 -8.04 0.25
C GLY A 261 4.14 -9.14 1.31
N TYR A 262 3.31 -10.18 1.27
CA TYR A 262 3.41 -11.33 2.18
C TYR A 262 4.48 -12.34 1.76
N ILE A 263 4.84 -12.33 0.48
CA ILE A 263 5.91 -13.13 -0.12
C ILE A 263 6.65 -12.28 -1.15
N SER A 264 7.94 -12.55 -1.31
CA SER A 264 8.83 -11.82 -2.23
C SER A 264 9.82 -12.72 -2.97
N ASN A 265 9.78 -14.04 -2.73
CA ASN A 265 10.63 -14.98 -3.44
C ASN A 265 10.02 -15.37 -4.79
N TYR A 266 10.33 -14.62 -5.84
CA TYR A 266 9.82 -14.86 -7.19
C TYR A 266 10.41 -16.12 -7.83
N GLU A 267 11.65 -16.50 -7.48
CA GLU A 267 12.38 -17.61 -8.10
C GLU A 267 11.66 -18.96 -7.91
N ASP A 268 10.98 -19.15 -6.78
CA ASP A 268 10.21 -20.37 -6.49
C ASP A 268 9.04 -20.61 -7.46
N TYR A 269 8.62 -19.58 -8.19
CA TYR A 269 7.42 -19.59 -9.03
C TYR A 269 7.71 -19.30 -10.51
N LEU A 270 8.94 -18.92 -10.86
CA LEU A 270 9.38 -18.63 -12.21
C LEU A 270 10.30 -19.75 -12.70
N THR A 271 9.71 -20.80 -13.27
CA THR A 271 10.45 -22.02 -13.62
C THR A 271 11.22 -21.93 -14.94
N HIS A 272 10.91 -20.95 -15.79
CA HIS A 272 11.48 -20.82 -17.12
C HIS A 272 12.66 -19.84 -17.14
N SER A 273 13.79 -20.20 -17.75
CA SER A 273 14.95 -19.30 -17.91
C SER A 273 14.74 -18.16 -18.91
N THR A 274 13.59 -18.14 -19.61
CA THR A 274 13.25 -17.23 -20.72
C THR A 274 12.46 -15.98 -20.29
N TYR A 275 12.25 -15.73 -18.99
CA TYR A 275 11.50 -14.55 -18.56
C TYR A 275 12.27 -13.22 -18.74
N THR A 276 13.60 -13.25 -18.88
CA THR A 276 14.41 -12.03 -19.08
C THR A 276 14.05 -11.29 -20.38
N ASP A 277 13.73 -12.03 -21.44
CA ASP A 277 13.26 -11.46 -22.70
C ASP A 277 11.89 -10.79 -22.52
N PHE A 278 11.01 -11.41 -21.72
CA PHE A 278 9.73 -10.80 -21.36
C PHE A 278 9.89 -9.53 -20.53
N ILE A 279 10.80 -9.51 -19.55
CA ILE A 279 11.11 -8.31 -18.76
C ILE A 279 11.48 -7.15 -19.70
N THR A 280 12.42 -7.39 -20.62
CA THR A 280 12.91 -6.37 -21.57
C THR A 280 11.79 -5.85 -22.47
N TYR A 281 10.98 -6.76 -23.00
CA TYR A 281 9.83 -6.39 -23.83
C TYR A 281 8.76 -5.61 -23.05
N TYR A 282 8.41 -6.07 -21.85
CA TYR A 282 7.37 -5.45 -21.03
C TYR A 282 7.67 -3.98 -20.73
N ILE A 283 8.92 -3.63 -20.40
CA ILE A 283 9.32 -2.25 -20.09
C ILE A 283 9.01 -1.29 -21.24
N SER A 284 9.22 -1.75 -22.48
CA SER A 284 8.96 -0.96 -23.69
C SER A 284 7.48 -1.00 -24.14
N HIS A 285 6.68 -1.90 -23.58
CA HIS A 285 5.30 -2.18 -24.02
C HIS A 285 4.30 -2.28 -22.85
N ARG A 286 4.50 -1.57 -21.72
CA ARG A 286 3.72 -1.72 -20.47
C ARG A 286 2.20 -1.65 -20.61
N SER A 287 1.69 -0.93 -21.60
CA SER A 287 0.25 -0.68 -21.80
C SER A 287 -0.47 -1.70 -22.69
N GLU A 288 0.10 -2.88 -22.92
CA GLU A 288 -0.55 -3.93 -23.69
C GLU A 288 -1.49 -4.82 -22.88
N ARG A 289 -2.38 -5.53 -23.59
CA ARG A 289 -3.26 -6.53 -22.97
C ARG A 289 -2.45 -7.79 -22.69
N LEU A 290 -2.72 -8.44 -21.56
CA LEU A 290 -2.06 -9.68 -21.15
C LEU A 290 -2.09 -10.79 -22.21
N ARG A 291 -3.16 -10.83 -23.02
CA ARG A 291 -3.27 -11.76 -24.15
C ARG A 291 -2.17 -11.56 -25.20
N ASN A 292 -1.78 -10.31 -25.49
CA ASN A 292 -0.74 -10.01 -26.47
C ASN A 292 0.62 -10.54 -25.98
N TYR A 293 0.93 -10.31 -24.69
CA TYR A 293 2.13 -10.89 -24.07
C TYR A 293 2.12 -12.41 -24.17
N LYS A 294 0.98 -13.06 -23.93
CA LYS A 294 0.86 -14.52 -24.03
C LYS A 294 1.00 -15.04 -25.46
N GLU A 295 0.58 -14.28 -26.46
CA GLU A 295 0.75 -14.63 -27.88
C GLU A 295 2.23 -14.55 -28.29
N MET A 296 2.99 -13.58 -27.77
CA MET A 296 4.41 -13.43 -28.10
C MET A 296 5.34 -14.31 -27.25
N PHE A 297 5.00 -14.54 -25.99
CA PHE A 297 5.72 -15.39 -25.04
C PHE A 297 4.88 -16.62 -24.71
N SER A 298 4.69 -17.50 -25.70
CA SER A 298 3.81 -18.68 -25.59
C SER A 298 4.23 -19.66 -24.51
N ASP A 299 5.51 -19.67 -24.13
CA ASP A 299 6.05 -20.61 -23.14
C ASP A 299 5.71 -20.19 -21.70
N LEU A 300 5.56 -18.89 -21.44
CA LEU A 300 5.20 -18.38 -20.11
C LEU A 300 3.71 -18.52 -19.85
N SER A 301 3.33 -19.13 -18.73
CA SER A 301 1.93 -19.18 -18.30
C SER A 301 1.37 -17.78 -18.02
N TYR A 302 0.04 -17.65 -18.01
CA TYR A 302 -0.60 -16.38 -17.62
C TYR A 302 -0.24 -15.97 -16.18
N PHE A 303 -0.03 -16.94 -15.29
CA PHE A 303 0.41 -16.68 -13.93
C PHE A 303 1.83 -16.10 -13.90
N GLU A 304 2.79 -16.73 -14.59
CA GLU A 304 4.16 -16.22 -14.67
C GLU A 304 4.22 -14.82 -15.27
N LEU A 305 3.50 -14.56 -16.37
CA LEU A 305 3.43 -13.22 -16.97
C LEU A 305 2.94 -12.17 -15.96
N LYS A 306 1.86 -12.46 -15.23
CA LYS A 306 1.33 -11.57 -14.19
C LYS A 306 2.32 -11.39 -13.04
N LEU A 307 2.96 -12.47 -12.61
CA LEU A 307 3.88 -12.46 -11.49
C LEU A 307 5.12 -11.62 -11.80
N ILE A 308 5.68 -11.75 -13.02
CA ILE A 308 6.79 -10.92 -13.49
C ILE A 308 6.37 -9.44 -13.56
N ILE A 309 5.18 -9.13 -14.11
CA ILE A 309 4.64 -7.76 -14.12
C ILE A 309 4.55 -7.19 -12.71
N VAL A 310 4.01 -7.96 -11.76
CA VAL A 310 3.91 -7.55 -10.35
C VAL A 310 5.30 -7.27 -9.76
N GLY A 311 6.27 -8.16 -9.99
CA GLY A 311 7.63 -7.96 -9.51
C GLY A 311 8.30 -6.71 -10.08
N ILE A 312 8.12 -6.43 -11.37
CA ILE A 312 8.65 -5.22 -12.02
C ILE A 312 7.99 -3.96 -11.43
N GLU A 313 6.65 -3.92 -11.37
CA GLU A 313 5.93 -2.71 -10.96
C GLU A 313 6.06 -2.43 -9.46
N ARG A 314 6.36 -3.45 -8.65
CA ARG A 314 6.72 -3.28 -7.22
C ARG A 314 8.18 -2.87 -6.99
N GLY A 315 9.01 -2.96 -8.03
CA GLY A 315 10.46 -2.74 -7.95
C GLY A 315 11.24 -3.86 -7.26
N GLU A 316 10.71 -5.09 -7.29
CA GLU A 316 11.29 -6.28 -6.64
C GLU A 316 12.01 -7.19 -7.64
N ILE A 317 11.64 -7.13 -8.92
CA ILE A 317 12.41 -7.71 -10.03
C ILE A 317 13.11 -6.57 -10.76
N ASN A 318 14.43 -6.57 -10.69
CA ASN A 318 15.25 -5.60 -11.41
C ASN A 318 15.47 -6.05 -12.86
N VAL A 319 15.48 -5.06 -13.74
CA VAL A 319 15.98 -5.22 -15.10
C VAL A 319 17.49 -5.13 -14.99
N THR A 320 18.19 -6.26 -15.03
CA THR A 320 19.64 -6.22 -15.22
C THR A 320 19.87 -5.70 -16.64
N THR A 321 20.15 -4.40 -16.76
CA THR A 321 20.65 -3.78 -18.00
C THR A 321 22.06 -4.20 -18.29
#